data_AF-A0A9P4Y749-F1
#
_entry.id   AF-A0A9P4Y749-F1
#
_cell.length_a   1.000
_cell.length_b   1.000
_cell.length_c   1.000
_cell.angle_alpha   90.00
_cell.angle_beta   90.00
_cell.angle_gamma   90.00
#
_symmetry.space_group_name_H-M   'P 1'
#
loop_
_entity.id
_entity.type
_entity.pdbx_description
1 polymer ?
#
loop_
_entity_poly.entity_id
_entity_poly.type
_entity_poly.pdbx_seq_one_letter_code
_entity_poly.pdbx_strand_id
1 'polypeptide(L)'
;PLLMAAKNGHDGIVKLLLQRRVHLQDPRNPARTPLSHAAERGHERVVKLLLESSQGTMQYSTSGGWSEAGVNRPDLDLEWTPLFYATQGGHEGIVQLLLNEDINVDRLDKRGRTPLFYAAMNGFEAIIRPLLDAGNDVVDAPDYAGKTPRWYAAQSGHDSIVELL
;
A
#
# COMPACT_ATOMS: atom_id res chain seq x y z
N PRO A 1 -20.28 4.13 1.27
CA PRO A 1 -20.24 4.09 2.76
C PRO A 1 -18.94 3.51 3.33
N LEU A 2 -18.59 2.27 2.97
CA LEU A 2 -17.38 1.61 3.47
C LEU A 2 -16.10 2.38 3.14
N LEU A 3 -15.96 2.85 1.89
CA LEU A 3 -14.82 3.68 1.47
C LEU A 3 -14.67 4.94 2.33
N MET A 4 -15.75 5.69 2.56
CA MET A 4 -15.70 6.92 3.37
C MET A 4 -15.42 6.62 4.85
N ALA A 5 -15.97 5.53 5.39
CA ALA A 5 -15.67 5.10 6.74
C ALA A 5 -14.19 4.72 6.88
N ALA A 6 -13.63 4.01 5.90
CA ALA A 6 -12.23 3.63 5.89
C ALA A 6 -11.29 4.83 5.74
N LYS A 7 -11.60 5.74 4.80
CA LYS A 7 -10.86 7.00 4.58
C LYS A 7 -10.81 7.90 5.82
N ASN A 8 -11.86 7.91 6.64
CA ASN A 8 -11.95 8.73 7.84
C ASN A 8 -11.60 7.97 9.13
N GLY A 9 -11.17 6.71 9.04
CA GLY A 9 -10.70 5.95 10.20
C GLY A 9 -11.81 5.46 11.14
N HIS A 10 -13.06 5.41 10.69
CA HIS A 10 -14.21 4.99 11.50
C HIS A 10 -14.29 3.47 11.65
N ASP A 11 -13.37 2.88 12.42
CA ASP A 11 -13.20 1.43 12.63
C ASP A 11 -14.49 0.70 13.06
N GLY A 12 -15.27 1.28 13.98
CA GLY A 12 -16.56 0.72 14.38
C GLY A 12 -17.58 0.62 13.23
N ILE A 13 -17.64 1.64 12.37
CA ILE A 13 -18.52 1.64 11.19
C ILE A 13 -17.99 0.66 10.13
N VAL A 14 -16.67 0.62 9.91
CA VAL A 14 -16.04 -0.35 9.01
C VAL A 14 -16.39 -1.77 9.44
N LYS A 15 -16.24 -2.11 10.73
CA LYS A 15 -16.57 -3.43 11.27
C LYS A 15 -18.04 -3.80 11.02
N LEU A 16 -18.97 -2.88 11.29
CA LEU A 16 -20.40 -3.11 11.05
C LEU A 16 -20.73 -3.33 9.56
N LEU A 17 -20.09 -2.56 8.66
CA LEU A 17 -20.30 -2.67 7.22
C LEU A 17 -19.74 -3.96 6.64
N LEU A 18 -18.58 -4.42 7.14
CA LEU A 18 -17.98 -5.70 6.76
C LEU A 18 -18.86 -6.88 7.19
N GLN A 19 -19.41 -6.87 8.42
CA GLN A 19 -20.33 -7.91 8.90
C GLN A 19 -21.59 -8.05 8.04
N ARG A 20 -22.08 -6.96 7.47
CA ARG A 20 -23.27 -6.95 6.61
C ARG A 20 -22.98 -7.31 5.14
N ARG A 21 -21.74 -7.71 4.80
CA ARG A 21 -21.29 -8.02 3.43
C ARG A 21 -21.67 -6.94 2.41
N VAL A 22 -21.66 -5.66 2.81
CA VAL A 22 -22.04 -4.57 1.91
C VAL A 22 -20.87 -4.31 0.95
N HIS A 23 -20.93 -4.90 -0.25
CA HIS A 23 -19.96 -4.65 -1.31
C HIS A 23 -20.16 -3.23 -1.86
N LEU A 24 -19.21 -2.33 -1.56
CA LEU A 24 -19.27 -0.94 -2.01
C LEU A 24 -17.94 -0.59 -2.66
N GLN A 25 -17.83 -0.87 -3.96
CA GLN A 25 -16.81 -0.26 -4.80
C GLN A 25 -17.26 1.17 -5.17
N ASP A 26 -16.33 2.12 -5.32
CA ASP A 26 -16.68 3.40 -5.95
C ASP A 26 -16.88 3.16 -7.45
N PRO A 27 -18.08 3.39 -8.01
CA PRO A 27 -18.32 3.18 -9.44
C PRO A 27 -17.49 4.11 -10.34
N ARG A 28 -16.91 5.19 -9.81
CA ARG A 28 -16.12 6.17 -10.57
C ARG A 28 -14.62 5.88 -10.55
N ASN A 29 -14.15 5.18 -9.53
CA ASN A 29 -12.77 4.70 -9.44
C ASN A 29 -12.77 3.36 -8.70
N PRO A 30 -13.13 2.26 -9.40
CA PRO A 30 -13.22 0.94 -8.79
C PRO A 30 -11.85 0.45 -8.29
N ALA A 31 -10.77 1.10 -8.72
CA ALA A 31 -9.40 0.77 -8.36
C ALA A 31 -8.96 1.38 -7.02
N ARG A 32 -9.54 2.51 -6.59
CA ARG A 32 -9.32 3.03 -5.23
C ARG A 32 -10.15 2.27 -4.19
N THR A 33 -9.50 1.33 -3.51
CA THR A 33 -10.13 0.47 -2.51
C THR A 33 -10.29 1.19 -1.15
N PRO A 34 -11.16 0.68 -0.25
CA PRO A 34 -11.18 1.14 1.15
C PRO A 34 -9.80 0.97 1.83
N LEU A 35 -9.06 -0.08 1.45
CA LEU A 35 -7.73 -0.37 1.99
C LEU A 35 -6.71 0.69 1.57
N SER A 36 -6.69 1.12 0.31
CA SER A 36 -5.74 2.16 -0.13
C SER A 36 -6.00 3.50 0.56
N HIS A 37 -7.28 3.87 0.79
CA HIS A 37 -7.61 5.09 1.53
C HIS A 37 -7.23 5.02 3.01
N ALA A 38 -7.44 3.87 3.66
CA ALA A 38 -7.03 3.68 5.04
C ALA A 38 -5.49 3.71 5.17
N ALA A 39 -4.79 3.11 4.21
CA ALA A 39 -3.33 3.13 4.12
C ALA A 39 -2.80 4.55 3.89
N GLU A 40 -3.36 5.32 2.94
CA GLU A 40 -3.00 6.72 2.67
C GLU A 40 -3.11 7.59 3.93
N ARG A 41 -4.13 7.34 4.75
CA ARG A 41 -4.48 8.16 5.91
C ARG A 41 -3.91 7.66 7.23
N GLY A 42 -3.15 6.56 7.23
CA GLY A 42 -2.54 6.04 8.46
C GLY A 42 -3.53 5.35 9.41
N HIS A 43 -4.66 4.87 8.92
CA HIS A 43 -5.69 4.24 9.75
C HIS A 43 -5.41 2.75 9.97
N GLU A 44 -4.39 2.44 10.76
CA GLU A 44 -3.89 1.07 10.99
C GLU A 44 -4.98 0.09 11.45
N ARG A 45 -5.84 0.50 12.40
CA ARG A 45 -6.96 -0.34 12.88
C ARG A 45 -7.93 -0.70 11.75
N VAL A 46 -8.20 0.24 10.85
CA VAL A 46 -9.06 0.00 9.69
C VAL A 46 -8.38 -0.92 8.69
N VAL A 47 -7.09 -0.72 8.42
CA VAL A 47 -6.29 -1.62 7.57
C VAL A 47 -6.37 -3.06 8.10
N LYS A 48 -6.09 -3.25 9.39
CA LYS A 48 -6.15 -4.57 10.04
C LYS A 48 -7.52 -5.23 9.88
N LEU A 49 -8.61 -4.51 10.16
CA LEU A 49 -9.97 -5.03 9.97
C LEU A 49 -10.26 -5.44 8.52
N LEU A 50 -9.77 -4.66 7.55
CA LEU A 50 -9.97 -4.95 6.13
C LEU A 50 -9.19 -6.21 5.70
N LEU A 51 -7.94 -6.37 6.14
CA LEU A 51 -7.10 -7.55 5.84
C LEU A 51 -7.67 -8.83 6.47
N GLU A 52 -8.06 -8.77 7.75
CA GLU A 52 -8.70 -9.90 8.45
C GLU A 52 -9.99 -10.34 7.75
N SER A 53 -10.77 -9.38 7.21
CA SER A 53 -12.01 -9.69 6.51
C SER A 53 -11.81 -10.37 5.16
N SER A 54 -10.68 -10.14 4.48
CA SER A 54 -10.35 -10.81 3.20
C SER A 54 -9.89 -12.25 3.38
N GLN A 55 -9.22 -12.57 4.49
CA GLN A 55 -8.75 -13.94 4.77
C GLN A 55 -9.91 -14.88 5.17
N GLY A 56 -10.99 -14.33 5.74
CA GLY A 56 -12.18 -15.11 6.15
C GLY A 56 -13.11 -15.54 5.01
N THR A 57 -12.90 -15.09 3.76
CA THR A 57 -13.70 -15.48 2.60
C THR A 57 -13.05 -16.62 1.82
N MET A 58 -12.97 -17.81 2.42
CA MET A 58 -12.69 -19.00 1.62
C MET A 58 -13.94 -19.43 0.82
N GLN A 59 -13.68 -19.78 -0.44
CA GLN A 59 -14.42 -20.76 -1.22
C GLN A 59 -15.75 -20.28 -1.83
N TYR A 60 -15.74 -19.30 -2.74
CA TYR A 60 -16.46 -19.40 -4.01
C TYR A 60 -15.81 -18.46 -5.03
N SER A 61 -15.17 -19.06 -6.05
CA SER A 61 -14.77 -18.36 -7.26
C SER A 61 -16.04 -17.95 -8.02
N THR A 62 -16.63 -16.83 -7.60
CA THR A 62 -17.58 -16.11 -8.44
C THR A 62 -16.82 -15.02 -9.16
N SER A 63 -16.96 -14.97 -10.47
CA SER A 63 -16.35 -14.04 -11.44
C SER A 63 -16.68 -12.55 -11.25
N GLY A 64 -17.13 -12.15 -10.06
CA GLY A 64 -17.28 -10.76 -9.61
C GLY A 64 -16.92 -10.56 -8.14
N GLY A 65 -16.30 -11.57 -7.51
CA GLY A 65 -15.87 -11.57 -6.12
C GLY A 65 -14.52 -10.91 -5.95
N TRP A 66 -14.23 -10.48 -4.73
CA TRP A 66 -12.97 -9.88 -4.28
C TRP A 66 -11.79 -10.87 -4.30
N SER A 67 -11.76 -11.79 -5.28
CA SER A 67 -11.01 -13.05 -5.24
C SER A 67 -9.51 -12.92 -5.47
N GLU A 68 -9.00 -11.70 -5.62
CA GLU A 68 -7.60 -11.39 -5.35
C GLU A 68 -7.62 -10.08 -4.57
N ALA A 69 -7.24 -10.17 -3.31
CA ALA A 69 -7.40 -9.13 -2.31
C ALA A 69 -6.92 -7.77 -2.85
N GLY A 70 -7.68 -6.70 -2.61
CA GLY A 70 -7.34 -5.34 -3.05
C GLY A 70 -6.00 -4.79 -2.52
N VAL A 71 -5.19 -5.62 -1.86
CA VAL A 71 -3.82 -5.38 -1.39
C VAL A 71 -2.85 -5.13 -2.53
N ASN A 72 -3.02 -5.79 -3.69
CA ASN A 72 -2.19 -5.58 -4.88
C ASN A 72 -2.84 -4.70 -5.94
N ARG A 73 -4.11 -4.34 -5.78
CA ARG A 73 -4.84 -3.61 -6.81
C ARG A 73 -4.30 -2.18 -6.92
N PRO A 74 -3.67 -1.81 -8.05
CA PRO A 74 -3.20 -0.45 -8.25
C PRO A 74 -4.38 0.46 -8.57
N ASP A 75 -4.33 1.73 -8.16
CA ASP A 75 -5.27 2.73 -8.68
C ASP A 75 -4.99 3.07 -10.16
N LEU A 76 -5.96 3.69 -10.84
CA LEU A 76 -5.83 4.02 -12.27
C LEU A 76 -5.02 5.29 -12.53
N ASP A 77 -4.81 6.13 -11.51
CA ASP A 77 -4.28 7.47 -11.66
C ASP A 77 -2.76 7.48 -11.61
N LEU A 78 -2.18 6.77 -10.64
CA LEU A 78 -0.75 6.68 -10.37
C LEU A 78 -0.21 5.25 -10.44
N GLU A 79 -1.09 4.25 -10.58
CA GLU A 79 -0.75 2.83 -10.43
C GLU A 79 -0.31 2.44 -9.00
N TRP A 80 -0.73 3.23 -8.00
CA TRP A 80 -0.35 3.00 -6.62
C TRP A 80 -1.22 1.93 -5.96
N THR A 81 -0.56 1.01 -5.28
CA THR A 81 -1.18 0.02 -4.38
C THR A 81 -1.32 0.59 -2.97
N PRO A 82 -2.09 -0.05 -2.06
CA PRO A 82 -2.07 0.29 -0.64
C PRO A 82 -0.66 0.42 -0.03
N LEU A 83 0.30 -0.41 -0.46
CA LEU A 83 1.69 -0.34 0.01
C LEU A 83 2.36 0.99 -0.39
N PHE A 84 2.16 1.46 -1.62
CA PHE A 84 2.65 2.78 -2.05
C PHE A 84 2.11 3.89 -1.16
N TYR A 85 0.81 3.89 -0.90
CA TYR A 85 0.17 4.91 -0.07
C TYR A 85 0.66 4.88 1.38
N ALA A 86 0.79 3.69 1.97
CA ALA A 86 1.34 3.52 3.31
C ALA A 86 2.78 4.03 3.39
N THR A 87 3.61 3.66 2.39
CA THR A 87 5.02 4.02 2.33
C THR A 87 5.21 5.52 2.13
N GLN A 88 4.49 6.12 1.18
CA GLN A 88 4.52 7.57 0.94
C GLN A 88 4.05 8.36 2.17
N GLY A 89 3.11 7.81 2.94
CA GLY A 89 2.61 8.41 4.17
C GLY A 89 3.50 8.21 5.40
N GLY A 90 4.55 7.39 5.33
CA GLY A 90 5.40 7.05 6.47
C GLY A 90 4.74 6.13 7.50
N HIS A 91 3.70 5.37 7.11
CA HIS A 91 2.88 4.58 8.03
C HIS A 91 3.50 3.20 8.27
N GLU A 92 4.57 3.15 9.06
CA GLU A 92 5.36 1.94 9.39
C GLU A 92 4.51 0.72 9.77
N GLY A 93 3.57 0.87 10.71
CA GLY A 93 2.71 -0.22 11.15
C GLY A 93 1.82 -0.79 10.04
N ILE A 94 1.38 0.06 9.12
CA ILE A 94 0.59 -0.36 7.95
C ILE A 94 1.47 -1.08 6.93
N VAL A 95 2.70 -0.60 6.69
CA VAL A 95 3.66 -1.27 5.81
C VAL A 95 3.92 -2.70 6.33
N GLN A 96 4.17 -2.86 7.62
CA GLN A 96 4.37 -4.17 8.24
C GLN A 96 3.16 -5.08 8.07
N LEU A 97 1.94 -4.57 8.28
CA LEU A 97 0.71 -5.34 8.06
C LEU A 97 0.58 -5.80 6.59
N LEU A 98 0.90 -4.93 5.63
CA LEU A 98 0.79 -5.24 4.21
C LEU A 98 1.87 -6.22 3.73
N LEU A 99 3.10 -6.13 4.26
CA LEU A 99 4.20 -7.05 3.94
C LEU A 99 3.94 -8.49 4.40
N ASN A 100 3.03 -8.70 5.35
CA ASN A 100 2.60 -10.05 5.77
C ASN A 100 1.57 -10.69 4.80
N GLU A 101 1.09 -9.94 3.81
CA GLU A 101 0.20 -10.44 2.77
C GLU A 101 1.01 -10.82 1.52
N ASP A 102 0.40 -11.60 0.63
CA ASP A 102 1.01 -11.95 -0.67
C ASP A 102 0.97 -10.74 -1.63
N ILE A 103 1.95 -9.84 -1.50
CA ILE A 103 2.02 -8.59 -2.26
C ILE A 103 3.24 -8.48 -3.18
N ASN A 104 3.07 -7.78 -4.29
CA ASN A 104 4.17 -7.40 -5.17
C ASN A 104 4.80 -6.08 -4.70
N VAL A 105 5.89 -6.20 -3.93
CA VAL A 105 6.67 -5.07 -3.39
C VAL A 105 7.45 -4.29 -4.47
N ASP A 106 7.70 -4.91 -5.62
CA ASP A 106 8.46 -4.35 -6.74
C ASP A 106 7.57 -3.76 -7.85
N ARG A 107 6.26 -3.69 -7.61
CA ARG A 107 5.31 -3.02 -8.51
C ARG A 107 5.81 -1.60 -8.80
N LEU A 108 5.89 -1.25 -10.07
CA LEU A 108 6.27 0.09 -10.52
C LEU A 108 5.04 0.97 -10.68
N ASP A 109 5.17 2.24 -10.28
CA ASP A 109 4.22 3.28 -10.61
C ASP A 109 4.43 3.83 -12.04
N LYS A 110 3.60 4.79 -12.46
CA LYS A 110 3.69 5.41 -13.79
C LYS A 110 5.00 6.15 -14.09
N ARG A 111 5.88 6.31 -13.10
CA ARG A 111 7.19 6.95 -13.24
C ARG A 111 8.32 5.93 -13.18
N GLY A 112 8.01 4.63 -13.10
CA GLY A 112 9.00 3.57 -12.95
C GLY A 112 9.55 3.48 -11.53
N ARG A 113 8.77 3.84 -10.51
CA ARG A 113 9.22 3.86 -9.10
C ARG A 113 8.53 2.81 -8.27
N THR A 114 9.24 2.23 -7.31
CA THR A 114 8.71 1.32 -6.28
C THR A 114 8.27 2.06 -5.01
N PRO A 115 7.60 1.39 -4.06
CA PRO A 115 7.39 1.95 -2.72
C PRO A 115 8.71 2.38 -2.05
N LEU A 116 9.78 1.61 -2.22
CA LEU A 116 11.10 1.92 -1.66
C LEU A 116 11.66 3.27 -2.15
N PHE A 117 11.41 3.66 -3.41
CA PHE A 117 11.76 5.00 -3.90
C PHE A 117 11.18 6.12 -3.03
N TYR A 118 9.91 5.97 -2.64
CA TYR A 118 9.21 6.96 -1.84
C TYR A 118 9.67 6.95 -0.38
N ALA A 119 9.97 5.77 0.18
CA ALA A 119 10.61 5.68 1.50
C ALA A 119 11.98 6.39 1.52
N ALA A 120 12.79 6.15 0.48
CA ALA A 120 14.12 6.73 0.34
C ALA A 120 14.08 8.25 0.16
N MET A 121 13.17 8.75 -0.70
CA MET A 121 13.00 10.17 -0.95
C MET A 121 12.54 10.96 0.29
N ASN A 122 11.76 10.34 1.18
CA ASN A 122 11.16 10.99 2.34
C ASN A 122 11.89 10.73 3.67
N GLY A 123 12.92 9.88 3.70
CA GLY A 123 13.70 9.67 4.92
C GLY A 123 13.19 8.55 5.84
N PHE A 124 12.35 7.63 5.35
CA PHE A 124 11.69 6.62 6.18
C PHE A 124 12.53 5.35 6.35
N GLU A 125 13.64 5.43 7.09
CA GLU A 125 14.55 4.31 7.31
C GLU A 125 13.85 3.05 7.87
N ALA A 126 12.91 3.24 8.81
CA ALA A 126 12.13 2.15 9.42
C ALA A 126 11.19 1.43 8.44
N ILE A 127 10.89 2.03 7.28
CA ILE A 127 10.15 1.39 6.18
C ILE A 127 11.10 0.73 5.17
N ILE A 128 12.30 1.27 4.97
CA ILE A 128 13.26 0.72 4.01
C ILE A 128 13.70 -0.68 4.43
N ARG A 129 14.07 -0.90 5.70
CA ARG A 129 14.58 -2.21 6.13
C ARG A 129 13.55 -3.34 5.88
N PRO A 130 12.28 -3.19 6.29
CA PRO A 130 11.25 -4.20 5.98
C PRO A 130 11.03 -4.43 4.49
N LEU A 131 11.10 -3.38 3.66
CA LEU A 131 10.99 -3.52 2.20
C LEU A 131 12.19 -4.29 1.62
N LEU A 132 13.42 -4.02 2.09
CA LEU A 132 14.60 -4.77 1.66
C LEU A 132 14.51 -6.25 2.07
N ASP A 133 14.05 -6.52 3.30
CA ASP A 133 13.89 -7.89 3.82
C ASP A 133 12.78 -8.68 3.08
N ALA A 134 11.81 -7.98 2.48
CA ALA A 134 10.74 -8.59 1.69
C ALA A 134 11.18 -9.06 0.29
N GLY A 135 12.47 -8.92 -0.06
CA GLY A 135 13.03 -9.45 -1.30
C GLY A 135 12.88 -8.52 -2.50
N ASN A 136 13.03 -7.21 -2.31
CA ASN A 136 12.99 -6.22 -3.38
C ASN A 136 14.11 -6.43 -4.42
N ASP A 137 13.78 -6.92 -5.61
CA ASP A 137 14.73 -7.20 -6.69
C ASP A 137 15.16 -5.93 -7.46
N VAL A 138 14.44 -4.82 -7.28
CA VAL A 138 14.65 -3.57 -8.04
C VAL A 138 15.10 -2.39 -7.17
N VAL A 139 15.78 -2.65 -6.04
CA VAL A 139 16.27 -1.63 -5.10
C VAL A 139 17.14 -0.54 -5.75
N ASP A 140 17.95 -0.88 -6.74
CA ASP A 140 18.82 0.05 -7.47
C ASP A 140 18.27 0.46 -8.84
N ALA A 141 17.08 0.00 -9.23
CA ALA A 141 16.53 0.30 -10.55
C ALA A 141 16.26 1.81 -10.70
N PRO A 142 16.65 2.43 -11.82
CA PRO A 142 16.36 3.83 -12.07
C PRO A 142 14.89 4.04 -12.44
N ASP A 143 14.35 5.19 -12.02
CA ASP A 143 13.06 5.67 -12.53
C ASP A 143 13.18 6.08 -14.01
N TYR A 144 12.08 6.47 -14.65
CA TYR A 144 12.10 6.87 -16.07
C TYR A 144 12.92 8.15 -16.35
N ALA A 145 13.35 8.87 -15.32
CA ALA A 145 14.28 9.99 -15.43
C ALA A 145 15.75 9.57 -15.19
N GLY A 146 16.03 8.27 -15.07
CA GLY A 146 17.38 7.74 -14.86
C GLY A 146 17.89 7.85 -13.43
N LYS A 147 17.02 8.14 -12.45
CA LYS A 147 17.41 8.40 -11.05
C LYS A 147 17.06 7.21 -10.18
N THR A 148 17.96 6.78 -9.30
CA THR A 148 17.77 5.65 -8.39
C THR A 148 17.18 6.08 -7.04
N PRO A 149 16.70 5.17 -6.18
CA PRO A 149 16.27 5.51 -4.83
C PRO A 149 17.37 6.21 -4.01
N ARG A 150 18.62 5.69 -4.10
CA ARG A 150 19.81 6.30 -3.48
C ARG A 150 20.02 7.74 -3.94
N TRP A 151 19.79 8.04 -5.23
CA TRP A 151 19.88 9.41 -5.76
C TRP A 151 18.86 10.35 -5.09
N TYR A 152 17.62 9.90 -4.90
CA TYR A 152 16.60 10.71 -4.21
C TYR A 152 16.91 10.87 -2.72
N ALA A 153 17.39 9.84 -2.03
CA ALA A 153 17.84 9.94 -0.65
C ALA A 153 18.96 10.97 -0.49
N ALA A 154 19.95 10.94 -1.39
CA ALA A 154 21.05 11.91 -1.40
C ALA A 154 20.56 13.33 -1.72
N GLN A 155 19.64 13.48 -2.69
CA GLN A 155 19.05 14.78 -3.02
C GLN A 155 18.29 15.38 -1.82
N SER A 156 17.60 14.54 -1.04
CA SER A 156 16.84 14.96 0.14
C SER A 156 17.69 15.08 1.42
N GLY A 157 18.99 14.74 1.38
CA GLY A 157 19.90 14.82 2.52
C GLY A 157 19.69 13.70 3.57
N HIS A 158 19.25 12.53 3.15
CA HIS A 158 19.02 11.38 4.03
C HIS A 158 20.25 10.46 4.09
N ASP A 159 21.30 10.93 4.76
CA ASP A 159 22.62 10.28 4.80
C ASP A 159 22.56 8.80 5.22
N SER A 160 21.79 8.48 6.28
CA SER A 160 21.66 7.09 6.75
C SER A 160 21.03 6.16 5.71
N ILE A 161 20.15 6.70 4.87
CA ILE A 161 19.50 5.93 3.79
C ILE A 161 20.44 5.78 2.60
N VAL A 162 21.26 6.78 2.31
CA VAL A 162 22.31 6.66 1.28
C VAL A 162 23.32 5.58 1.66
N GLU A 163 23.62 5.41 2.94
CA GLU A 163 24.48 4.32 3.43
C GLU A 163 23.77 2.97 3.45
N LEU A 164 22.46 2.95 3.69
CA LEU A 164 21.65 1.73 3.76
C LEU A 164 21.36 1.11 2.40
N LEU A 165 21.12 1.94 1.38
CA LEU A 165 20.81 1.53 0.01
C LEU A 165 22.09 1.37 -0.77
#